data_AF-W1Y9Z2-F1
#
_entry.id   AF-W1Y9Z2-F1
#
_cell.length_a   1.000
_cell.length_b   1.000
_cell.length_c   1.000
_cell.angle_alpha   90.00
_cell.angle_beta   90.00
_cell.angle_gamma   90.00
#
_symmetry.space_group_name_H-M   'P 1'
#
loop_
_entity.id
_entity.type
_entity.pdbx_description
1 polymer ?
#
loop_
_entity_poly.entity_id
_entity_poly.type
_entity_poly.pdbx_seq_one_letter_code
_entity_poly.pdbx_strand_id
1 'polypeptide(L)'
;MEERGLILVNTGNGKGKTTAALGVVLRAVGQGFKVLILQFIKSGNGYGELAGLAKLGDQVEIRSMGKGFIYYNRNEVGEAELARHKEAA
;
A
#
# COMPACT_ATOMS: atom_id res chain seq x y z
N MET A 1 -21.76 21.87 6.30
CA MET A 1 -20.33 21.62 6.55
C MET A 1 -19.70 21.34 5.20
N GLU A 2 -18.60 22.00 4.87
CA GLU A 2 -17.80 21.65 3.69
C GLU A 2 -17.17 20.27 3.90
N GLU A 3 -17.21 19.42 2.88
CA GLU A 3 -16.49 18.15 2.92
C GLU A 3 -14.99 18.42 2.86
N ARG A 4 -14.26 17.99 3.89
CA ARG A 4 -12.81 18.17 4.00
C ARG A 4 -12.12 16.81 4.06
N GLY A 5 -11.19 16.57 3.13
CA GLY A 5 -10.29 15.42 3.18
C GLY A 5 -9.37 15.46 4.40
N LEU A 6 -9.21 14.33 5.08
CA LEU A 6 -8.37 14.20 6.27
C LEU A 6 -7.21 13.23 6.01
N ILE A 7 -6.12 13.41 6.77
CA ILE A 7 -4.95 12.52 6.77
C ILE A 7 -4.99 11.68 8.04
N LEU A 8 -5.00 10.36 7.89
CA LEU A 8 -4.93 9.41 9.00
C LEU A 8 -3.55 8.73 9.02
N VAL A 9 -2.87 8.78 10.16
CA VAL A 9 -1.56 8.16 10.36
C VAL A 9 -1.68 7.03 11.39
N ASN A 10 -1.59 5.79 10.92
CA ASN A 10 -1.50 4.61 11.78
C ASN A 10 -0.02 4.27 12.05
N THR A 11 0.49 4.62 13.24
CA THR A 11 1.90 4.44 13.62
C THR A 11 2.08 3.62 14.91
N GLY A 12 3.34 3.37 15.30
CA GLY A 12 3.72 2.61 16.51
C GLY A 12 4.14 1.17 16.22
N ASN A 13 4.68 0.50 17.25
CA ASN A 13 5.26 -0.85 17.11
C ASN A 13 4.22 -1.98 17.18
N GLY A 14 2.98 -1.68 17.56
CA GLY A 14 1.90 -2.65 17.63
C GLY A 14 1.52 -3.25 16.28
N LYS A 15 1.02 -4.48 16.29
CA LYS A 15 0.36 -5.11 15.13
C LYS A 15 -0.98 -4.41 14.87
N GLY A 16 -1.42 -4.39 13.60
CA GLY A 16 -2.74 -3.88 13.21
C GLY A 16 -2.77 -2.57 12.41
N LYS A 17 -1.63 -1.90 12.19
CA LYS A 17 -1.57 -0.67 11.37
C LYS A 17 -2.13 -0.87 9.96
N THR A 18 -1.68 -1.94 9.29
CA THR A 18 -2.14 -2.31 7.95
C THR A 18 -3.61 -2.71 7.98
N THR A 19 -4.02 -3.59 8.89
CA THR A 19 -5.42 -4.02 9.03
C THR A 19 -6.37 -2.86 9.27
N ALA A 20 -5.99 -1.87 10.09
CA ALA A 20 -6.77 -0.66 10.32
C ALA A 20 -6.94 0.17 9.02
N ALA A 21 -5.87 0.31 8.22
CA ALA A 21 -5.95 0.98 6.92
C ALA A 21 -6.88 0.22 5.96
N LEU A 22 -6.78 -1.12 5.89
CA LEU A 22 -7.64 -1.94 5.05
C LEU A 22 -9.12 -1.89 5.47
N GLY A 23 -9.40 -1.74 6.77
CA GLY A 23 -10.77 -1.50 7.26
C GLY A 23 -11.36 -0.18 6.76
N VAL A 24 -10.54 0.87 6.63
CA VAL A 24 -10.97 2.15 6.02
C VAL A 24 -11.24 1.99 4.54
N VAL A 25 -10.39 1.23 3.82
CA VAL A 25 -10.62 0.90 2.40
C VAL A 25 -11.97 0.21 2.22
N LEU A 26 -12.24 -0.84 3.00
CA LEU A 26 -13.50 -1.58 2.90
C LEU A 26 -14.71 -0.68 3.19
N ARG A 27 -14.61 0.21 4.19
CA ARG A 27 -15.65 1.19 4.50
C ARG A 27 -15.88 2.15 3.33
N ALA A 28 -14.82 2.66 2.72
CA ALA A 28 -14.91 3.59 1.58
C ALA A 28 -15.56 2.93 0.37
N VAL A 29 -15.15 1.70 0.05
CA VAL A 29 -15.77 0.90 -1.04
C VAL A 29 -17.25 0.64 -0.75
N GLY A 30 -17.62 0.32 0.49
CA GLY A 30 -19.02 0.15 0.88
C GLY A 30 -19.89 1.41 0.72
N GLN A 31 -19.26 2.59 0.61
CA GLN A 31 -19.91 3.88 0.32
C GLN A 31 -19.79 4.28 -1.17
N GLY A 32 -19.26 3.40 -2.03
CA GLY A 32 -19.12 3.64 -3.46
C GLY A 32 -17.88 4.46 -3.86
N PHE A 33 -16.94 4.69 -2.96
CA PHE A 33 -15.70 5.38 -3.30
C PHE A 33 -14.72 4.47 -4.04
N LYS A 34 -13.97 5.03 -4.99
CA LYS A 34 -12.79 4.40 -5.58
C LYS A 34 -11.57 4.61 -4.69
N VAL A 35 -10.76 3.57 -4.54
CA VAL A 35 -9.60 3.58 -3.64
C VAL A 35 -8.34 3.12 -4.37
N LEU A 36 -7.24 3.85 -4.16
CA LEU A 36 -5.90 3.48 -4.61
C LEU A 36 -5.03 3.11 -3.40
N ILE A 37 -4.48 1.90 -3.40
CA ILE A 37 -3.53 1.43 -2.39
C ILE A 37 -2.13 1.40 -3.02
N LEU A 38 -1.22 2.17 -2.45
CA LEU A 38 0.20 2.17 -2.81
C LEU A 38 1.01 1.47 -1.73
N GLN A 39 1.68 0.37 -2.07
CA GLN A 39 2.50 -0.39 -1.14
C GLN A 39 3.98 -0.13 -1.40
N PHE A 40 4.64 0.54 -0.47
CA PHE A 40 6.06 0.84 -0.62
C PHE A 40 6.96 -0.36 -0.38
N ILE A 41 6.60 -1.31 0.49
CA ILE A 41 7.41 -2.50 0.73
C ILE A 41 6.54 -3.72 0.48
N LYS A 42 7.03 -4.64 -0.36
CA LYS A 42 6.42 -5.96 -0.55
C LYS A 42 6.62 -6.79 0.73
N SER A 43 5.66 -6.75 1.64
CA SER A 43 5.56 -7.74 2.71
C SER A 43 5.25 -9.10 2.07
N GLY A 44 5.99 -10.14 2.46
CA GLY A 44 6.02 -11.46 1.82
C GLY A 44 4.67 -12.14 1.55
N ASN A 45 4.75 -13.19 0.72
CA ASN A 45 3.67 -13.96 0.11
C ASN A 45 2.32 -14.00 0.87
N GLY A 46 1.25 -13.58 0.20
CA GLY A 46 -0.09 -14.12 0.43
C GLY A 46 -0.91 -13.50 1.56
N TYR A 47 -0.99 -12.17 1.67
CA TYR A 47 -1.99 -11.54 2.53
C TYR A 47 -3.40 -11.78 1.97
N GLY A 48 -4.17 -12.65 2.63
CA GLY A 48 -5.57 -12.92 2.29
C GLY A 48 -6.44 -11.67 2.26
N GLU A 49 -6.07 -10.63 3.04
CA GLU A 49 -6.73 -9.32 3.02
C GLU A 49 -6.59 -8.62 1.66
N LEU A 50 -5.38 -8.61 1.05
CA LEU A 50 -5.16 -8.01 -0.28
C LEU A 50 -5.84 -8.82 -1.37
N ALA A 51 -5.79 -10.15 -1.28
CA ALA A 51 -6.51 -11.04 -2.19
C ALA A 51 -8.03 -10.83 -2.09
N GLY A 52 -8.54 -10.53 -0.90
CA GLY A 52 -9.94 -10.15 -0.68
C GLY A 52 -10.29 -8.81 -1.34
N LEU A 53 -9.44 -7.80 -1.16
CA LEU A 53 -9.65 -6.48 -1.77
C LEU A 53 -9.58 -6.51 -3.29
N ALA A 54 -8.73 -7.34 -3.88
CA ALA A 54 -8.67 -7.52 -5.34
C ALA A 54 -10.00 -8.04 -5.93
N LYS A 55 -10.85 -8.71 -5.13
CA LYS A 55 -12.19 -9.15 -5.56
C LYS A 55 -13.21 -8.02 -5.64
N LEU A 56 -12.89 -6.82 -5.13
CA LEU A 56 -13.77 -5.65 -5.19
C LEU A 56 -13.75 -4.98 -6.57
N GLY A 57 -12.98 -5.53 -7.52
CA GLY A 57 -12.93 -5.10 -8.92
C GLY A 57 -12.41 -3.67 -9.06
N ASP A 58 -12.98 -2.93 -10.00
CA ASP A 58 -12.54 -1.59 -10.41
C ASP A 58 -12.67 -0.51 -9.32
N GLN A 59 -13.24 -0.85 -8.17
CA GLN A 59 -13.34 0.06 -7.02
C GLN A 59 -12.03 0.14 -6.24
N VAL A 60 -11.16 -0.87 -6.31
CA VAL A 60 -9.88 -0.88 -5.59
C VAL A 60 -8.74 -1.20 -6.54
N GLU A 61 -7.83 -0.25 -6.69
CA GLU A 61 -6.57 -0.46 -7.39
C GLU A 61 -5.43 -0.63 -6.38
N ILE A 62 -4.62 -1.68 -6.56
CA ILE A 62 -3.46 -1.95 -5.71
C ILE A 62 -2.21 -1.88 -6.59
N ARG A 63 -1.29 -0.97 -6.25
CA ARG A 63 0.03 -0.88 -6.90
C ARG A 63 1.12 -1.10 -5.88
N SER A 64 2.00 -2.05 -6.17
CA SER A 64 3.26 -2.20 -5.44
C SER A 64 4.27 -1.21 -6.02
N MET A 65 4.95 -0.45 -5.16
CA MET A 65 5.98 0.52 -5.57
C MET A 65 7.39 -0.09 -5.45
N GLY A 66 7.48 -1.42 -5.61
CA GLY A 66 8.73 -2.17 -5.49
C GLY A 66 9.16 -2.45 -4.07
N LYS A 67 10.47 -2.38 -3.86
CA LYS A 67 11.12 -2.60 -2.58
C LYS A 67 11.03 -1.37 -1.65
N GLY A 68 10.58 -0.22 -2.16
CA GLY A 68 10.32 0.98 -1.34
C GLY A 68 11.49 1.92 -1.17
N PHE A 69 11.49 2.71 -0.09
CA PHE A 69 12.54 3.68 0.25
C PHE A 69 13.75 3.02 0.94
N ILE A 70 14.15 1.81 0.52
CA ILE A 70 15.27 1.11 1.19
C ILE A 70 16.64 1.76 0.89
N TYR A 71 16.69 2.71 -0.05
CA TYR A 71 17.93 3.35 -0.46
C TYR A 71 17.89 4.83 -0.08
N TYR A 72 18.43 5.15 1.10
CA TYR A 72 18.65 6.53 1.54
C TYR A 72 19.85 7.17 0.82
N ASN A 73 20.81 6.35 0.37
CA ASN A 73 22.02 6.80 -0.31
C ASN A 73 22.18 6.11 -1.68
N ARG A 74 22.04 6.87 -2.76
CA ARG A 74 22.09 6.36 -4.15
C ARG A 74 23.49 5.88 -4.56
N ASN A 75 24.53 6.28 -3.82
CA ASN A 75 25.92 5.92 -4.07
C ASN A 75 26.31 4.54 -3.51
N GLU A 76 25.46 3.92 -2.71
CA GLU A 76 25.70 2.61 -2.08
C GLU A 76 24.97 1.46 -2.78
N VAL A 77 24.34 1.73 -3.93
CA VAL A 77 23.45 0.78 -4.60
C VAL A 77 23.94 0.48 -6.01
N GLY A 78 24.35 -0.76 -6.25
CA GLY A 78 24.77 -1.22 -7.58
C GLY A 78 23.60 -1.27 -8.58
N GLU A 79 23.91 -1.16 -9.87
CA GLU A 79 22.91 -1.14 -10.96
C GLU A 79 21.97 -2.36 -10.95
N ALA A 80 22.49 -3.55 -10.60
CA ALA A 80 21.70 -4.77 -10.50
C ALA A 80 20.63 -4.72 -9.39
N GLU A 81 20.94 -4.04 -8.29
CA GLU A 81 20.03 -3.88 -7.15
C GLU A 81 18.92 -2.86 -7.51
N LEU A 82 19.26 -1.82 -8.26
CA LEU A 82 18.32 -0.86 -8.85
C LEU A 82 17.37 -1.51 -9.85
N ALA A 83 17.88 -2.40 -10.72
CA ALA A 83 17.07 -3.13 -11.69
C ALA A 83 16.03 -4.02 -10.99
N ARG A 84 16.44 -4.77 -9.96
CA ARG A 84 15.53 -5.59 -9.13
C ARG A 84 14.46 -4.77 -8.41
N HIS A 85 14.78 -3.53 -8.02
CA HIS A 85 13.80 -2.63 -7.41
C HIS A 85 12.72 -2.20 -8.40
N LYS A 86 13.13 -1.86 -9.63
CA LYS A 86 12.21 -1.52 -10.73
C LYS A 86 11.34 -2.69 -11.17
N GLU A 87 11.90 -3.89 -11.26
CA GLU A 87 11.14 -5.11 -11.61
C GLU A 87 10.10 -5.50 -10.55
N ALA A 88 10.28 -5.06 -9.30
CA ALA A 88 9.37 -5.35 -8.20
C ALA A 88 8.18 -4.37 -8.10
N ALA A 89 8.23 -3.24 -8.83
CA ALA A 89 7.21 -2.20 -8.89
C ALA A 89 6.25 -2.46 -10.07
#